data_AF-A0A9N9BHN2-F1
#
_entry.id   AF-A0A9N9BHN2-F1
#
_cell.length_a   1.000
_cell.length_b   1.000
_cell.length_c   1.000
_cell.angle_alpha   90.00
_cell.angle_beta   90.00
_cell.angle_gamma   90.00
#
_symmetry.space_group_name_H-M   'P 1'
#
loop_
_entity.id
_entity.type
_entity.pdbx_description
1 polymer ?
#
loop_
_entity_poly.entity_id
_entity_poly.type
_entity_poly.pdbx_seq_one_letter_code
_entity_poly.pdbx_strand_id
1 'polypeptide(L)'
;PQDISSDGRCGPDVNTRCENECCSQWGYCGSTTDFCDLNQGCQQDYGTCGQISNNNTGTGTGPCGPDTNNICGGNTCCSQWGYCGTTPEFCDPDQGCQSDYGFCGISNNSDVNNDNVQVIYTCQSPNTLALTFDDGPRSWTNDLLDKLDENGVKATFFVNGHNADAYCIYDFAEILQRAYSSGHLIAHHTWSHPYLTGVSADEVNYQIEFLNEAFKKILGVTPRYFRPPYGDGVNNANVRSAMVANGMDKMVIWDVDTQDSIEGVTEPQSEATFSDETSDQQPHIVINHDRIQTTCEQLAAFEISHAFDNGYQLDTVAGCNGDGDSSNWYNIDTGSFGMRDETWTCNSDDMHESYNTSPQ
;
A
#
# COMPACT_ATOMS: atom_id res chain seq x y z
N PRO A 1 -27.35 -19.16 20.04
CA PRO A 1 -26.01 -18.87 19.48
C PRO A 1 -25.90 -19.53 18.11
N GLN A 2 -25.72 -18.73 17.07
CA GLN A 2 -25.42 -19.22 15.73
C GLN A 2 -23.91 -19.32 15.61
N ASP A 3 -23.42 -20.43 15.04
CA ASP A 3 -21.98 -20.64 14.84
C ASP A 3 -21.49 -19.88 13.61
N ILE A 4 -20.21 -19.53 13.57
CA ILE A 4 -19.60 -18.90 12.40
C ILE A 4 -19.43 -19.96 11.30
N SER A 5 -19.81 -19.61 10.07
CA SER A 5 -19.71 -20.48 8.89
C SER A 5 -18.25 -20.81 8.57
N SER A 6 -17.94 -22.09 8.41
CA SER A 6 -16.61 -22.58 8.00
C SER A 6 -16.57 -23.09 6.55
N ASP A 7 -17.73 -23.17 5.88
CA ASP A 7 -17.90 -23.70 4.53
C ASP A 7 -18.59 -22.71 3.58
N GLY A 8 -18.76 -21.46 4.03
CA GLY A 8 -19.40 -20.38 3.29
C GLY A 8 -20.93 -20.46 3.23
N ARG A 9 -21.57 -21.39 3.96
CA ARG A 9 -23.03 -21.46 4.05
C ARG A 9 -23.55 -20.72 5.28
N CYS A 10 -24.67 -20.04 5.11
CA CYS A 10 -25.33 -19.28 6.16
C CYS A 10 -26.85 -19.37 6.05
N GLY A 11 -27.56 -18.95 7.09
CA GLY A 11 -29.02 -18.90 7.09
C GLY A 11 -29.67 -19.93 8.01
N PRO A 12 -31.00 -19.92 8.12
CA PRO A 12 -31.75 -20.71 9.09
C PRO A 12 -31.66 -22.22 8.86
N ASP A 13 -31.37 -22.65 7.63
CA ASP A 13 -31.29 -24.06 7.27
C ASP A 13 -30.02 -24.74 7.81
N VAL A 14 -28.93 -23.99 7.93
CA VAL A 14 -27.63 -24.46 8.46
C VAL A 14 -27.33 -23.89 9.85
N ASN A 15 -28.09 -22.89 10.29
CA ASN A 15 -27.97 -22.19 11.57
C ASN A 15 -26.56 -21.62 11.83
N THR A 16 -25.89 -21.19 10.76
CA THR A 16 -24.58 -20.56 10.77
C THR A 16 -24.66 -19.14 10.22
N ARG A 17 -23.81 -18.25 10.73
CA ARG A 17 -23.69 -16.86 10.27
C ARG A 17 -22.34 -16.61 9.60
N CYS A 18 -22.30 -15.62 8.73
CA CYS A 18 -21.07 -15.16 8.10
C CYS A 18 -20.26 -14.29 9.07
N GLU A 19 -18.94 -14.43 9.05
CA GLU A 19 -18.02 -13.57 9.79
C GLU A 19 -17.59 -12.42 8.89
N ASN A 20 -18.06 -11.20 9.20
CA ASN A 20 -17.77 -9.97 8.46
C ASN A 20 -18.23 -9.96 6.98
N GLU A 21 -19.17 -10.84 6.61
CA GLU A 21 -19.77 -10.89 5.28
C GLU A 21 -21.30 -10.95 5.34
N CYS A 22 -21.95 -10.71 4.21
CA CYS A 22 -23.40 -10.77 4.09
C CYS A 22 -23.88 -12.19 3.84
N CYS A 23 -25.05 -12.52 4.36
CA CYS A 23 -25.72 -13.79 4.06
C CYS A 23 -26.78 -13.58 2.97
N SER A 24 -26.49 -14.02 1.75
CA SER A 24 -27.43 -13.87 0.63
C SER A 24 -28.76 -14.60 0.86
N GLN A 25 -29.80 -14.25 0.09
CA GLN A 25 -31.07 -14.99 0.07
C GLN A 25 -30.91 -16.48 -0.30
N TRP A 26 -29.77 -16.85 -0.91
CA TRP A 26 -29.45 -18.21 -1.33
C TRP A 26 -28.74 -19.03 -0.25
N GLY A 27 -28.45 -18.45 0.92
CA GLY A 27 -27.82 -19.13 2.04
C GLY A 27 -26.30 -19.26 1.93
N TYR A 28 -25.67 -18.29 1.27
CA TYR A 28 -24.21 -18.22 1.12
C TYR A 28 -23.65 -16.91 1.65
N CYS A 29 -22.50 -17.00 2.28
CA CYS A 29 -21.68 -15.87 2.67
C CYS A 29 -21.00 -15.25 1.45
N GLY A 30 -20.95 -13.93 1.42
CA GLY A 30 -20.23 -13.22 0.40
C GLY A 30 -20.38 -11.71 0.53
N SER A 31 -19.55 -11.05 -0.25
CA SER A 31 -19.29 -9.63 -0.10
C SER A 31 -19.58 -8.83 -1.38
N THR A 32 -20.69 -9.11 -2.08
CA THR A 32 -21.14 -8.25 -3.19
C THR A 32 -22.58 -7.76 -2.96
N THR A 33 -23.03 -6.81 -3.77
CA THR A 33 -24.40 -6.27 -3.69
C THR A 33 -25.46 -7.37 -3.79
N ASP A 34 -25.22 -8.44 -4.56
CA ASP A 34 -26.14 -9.58 -4.68
C ASP A 34 -26.27 -10.41 -3.39
N PHE A 35 -25.27 -10.29 -2.51
CA PHE A 35 -25.26 -10.94 -1.19
C PHE A 35 -25.77 -10.01 -0.11
N CYS A 36 -25.52 -8.71 -0.25
CA CYS A 36 -25.71 -7.71 0.79
C CYS A 36 -26.97 -6.86 0.64
N ASP A 37 -27.55 -6.74 -0.56
CA ASP A 37 -28.72 -5.89 -0.77
C ASP A 37 -29.94 -6.45 -0.03
N LEU A 38 -30.50 -5.62 0.85
CA LEU A 38 -31.70 -5.92 1.62
C LEU A 38 -32.92 -6.12 0.71
N ASN A 39 -32.97 -5.44 -0.43
CA ASN A 39 -34.02 -5.60 -1.43
C ASN A 39 -33.88 -6.91 -2.23
N GLN A 40 -32.68 -7.51 -2.20
CA GLN A 40 -32.40 -8.83 -2.79
C GLN A 40 -32.43 -9.96 -1.75
N GLY A 41 -32.95 -9.70 -0.54
CA GLY A 41 -33.25 -10.75 0.44
C GLY A 41 -32.07 -11.19 1.29
N CYS A 42 -31.07 -10.32 1.49
CA CYS A 42 -30.01 -10.61 2.46
C CYS A 42 -30.59 -10.92 3.86
N GLN A 43 -30.12 -12.01 4.46
CA GLN A 43 -30.61 -12.58 5.70
C GLN A 43 -29.89 -11.94 6.91
N GLN A 44 -30.48 -10.86 7.44
CA GLN A 44 -29.88 -10.00 8.48
C GLN A 44 -29.49 -10.73 9.76
N ASP A 45 -30.20 -11.80 10.11
CA ASP A 45 -29.89 -12.60 11.30
C ASP A 45 -28.64 -13.48 11.12
N TYR A 46 -28.11 -13.62 9.89
CA TYR A 46 -27.06 -14.57 9.53
C TYR A 46 -25.88 -13.93 8.77
N GLY A 47 -25.86 -12.61 8.58
CA GLY A 47 -24.74 -11.88 7.97
C GLY A 47 -24.93 -10.37 7.99
N THR A 48 -23.89 -9.60 7.62
CA THR A 48 -23.84 -8.12 7.68
C THR A 48 -24.56 -7.46 6.51
N CYS A 49 -25.85 -7.70 6.38
CA CYS A 49 -26.67 -7.18 5.28
C CYS A 49 -26.76 -5.64 5.23
N GLY A 50 -26.79 -5.11 4.02
CA GLY A 50 -26.84 -3.66 3.73
C GLY A 50 -25.47 -2.99 3.71
N GLN A 51 -24.39 -3.75 3.92
CA GLN A 51 -23.04 -3.21 4.09
C GLN A 51 -22.09 -3.53 2.94
N ILE A 52 -22.47 -3.41 1.64
CA ILE A 52 -21.45 -3.37 0.56
C ILE A 52 -21.65 -2.28 -0.49
N SER A 53 -20.54 -1.56 -0.63
CA SER A 53 -20.06 -0.63 -1.65
C SER A 53 -20.88 0.65 -1.90
N ASN A 54 -20.21 1.76 -1.60
CA ASN A 54 -19.99 2.86 -2.55
C ASN A 54 -21.21 3.37 -3.32
N ASN A 55 -22.34 3.59 -2.64
CA ASN A 55 -23.31 4.56 -3.14
C ASN A 55 -23.01 5.92 -2.53
N ASN A 56 -22.06 6.58 -3.19
CA ASN A 56 -21.82 8.00 -3.20
C ASN A 56 -23.10 8.76 -3.65
N THR A 57 -24.13 8.76 -2.81
CA THR A 57 -25.35 9.57 -2.98
C THR A 57 -25.73 10.33 -1.71
N GLY A 58 -25.01 10.12 -0.61
CA GLY A 58 -25.08 10.97 0.57
C GLY A 58 -24.35 12.28 0.32
N THR A 59 -25.07 13.40 0.31
CA THR A 59 -24.44 14.71 0.48
C THR A 59 -23.57 14.64 1.73
N GLY A 60 -22.31 15.09 1.70
CA GLY A 60 -21.38 15.08 2.86
C GLY A 60 -21.84 15.92 4.08
N THR A 61 -23.14 16.17 4.20
CA THR A 61 -23.89 16.77 5.30
C THR A 61 -25.27 16.11 5.37
N GLY A 62 -25.70 15.66 6.55
CA GLY A 62 -27.00 14.98 6.74
C GLY A 62 -27.07 14.12 8.00
N PRO A 63 -28.26 13.64 8.39
CA PRO A 63 -28.40 12.73 9.53
C PRO A 63 -27.93 11.31 9.17
N CYS A 64 -27.27 10.66 10.13
CA CYS A 64 -26.70 9.30 10.06
C CYS A 64 -26.99 8.53 11.35
N GLY A 65 -26.60 7.26 11.41
CA GLY A 65 -26.71 6.45 12.62
C GLY A 65 -27.96 5.54 12.64
N PRO A 66 -28.12 4.72 13.69
CA PRO A 66 -29.10 3.63 13.75
C PRO A 66 -30.56 4.11 13.65
N ASP A 67 -30.83 5.34 14.07
CA ASP A 67 -32.18 5.93 14.03
C ASP A 67 -32.64 6.29 12.61
N THR A 68 -31.69 6.60 11.73
CA THR A 68 -31.98 6.93 10.32
C THR A 68 -31.57 5.82 9.36
N ASN A 69 -30.73 4.89 9.83
CA ASN A 69 -30.05 3.86 9.06
C ASN A 69 -29.26 4.43 7.85
N ASN A 70 -28.86 5.70 7.95
CA ASN A 70 -28.09 6.39 6.92
C ASN A 70 -26.60 6.34 7.27
N ILE A 71 -25.79 6.15 6.23
CA ILE A 71 -24.33 6.16 6.30
C ILE A 71 -23.82 7.48 5.70
N CYS A 72 -22.81 8.06 6.32
CA CYS A 72 -22.14 9.25 5.84
C CYS A 72 -21.35 9.00 4.55
N GLY A 73 -21.55 9.86 3.55
CA GLY A 73 -20.86 9.78 2.26
C GLY A 73 -19.52 10.52 2.25
N GLY A 74 -18.56 10.06 1.44
CA GLY A 74 -17.19 10.58 1.41
C GLY A 74 -16.43 10.36 2.73
N ASN A 75 -15.34 11.09 2.97
CA ASN A 75 -14.55 11.03 4.21
C ASN A 75 -15.23 11.70 5.42
N THR A 76 -16.54 11.53 5.59
CA THR A 76 -17.31 12.12 6.69
C THR A 76 -17.67 11.07 7.74
N CYS A 77 -17.64 11.51 8.99
CA CYS A 77 -17.80 10.70 10.19
C CYS A 77 -19.21 10.85 10.73
N CYS A 78 -19.77 9.78 11.30
CA CYS A 78 -21.06 9.85 11.96
C CYS A 78 -20.88 10.13 13.44
N SER A 79 -21.20 11.35 13.87
CA SER A 79 -21.09 11.75 15.29
C SER A 79 -22.03 10.95 16.20
N GLN A 80 -21.78 10.98 17.52
CA GLN A 80 -22.72 10.48 18.54
C GLN A 80 -24.12 11.12 18.47
N TRP A 81 -24.24 12.27 17.79
CA TRP A 81 -25.51 12.99 17.62
C TRP A 81 -26.29 12.55 16.37
N GLY A 82 -25.77 11.57 15.62
CA GLY A 82 -26.44 11.06 14.42
C GLY A 82 -26.40 12.03 13.25
N TYR A 83 -25.30 12.75 13.09
CA TYR A 83 -25.05 13.62 11.93
C TYR A 83 -23.66 13.41 11.34
N CYS A 84 -23.59 13.51 10.01
CA CYS A 84 -22.37 13.50 9.25
C CYS A 84 -21.63 14.81 9.35
N GLY A 85 -20.33 14.72 9.58
CA GLY A 85 -19.41 15.85 9.61
C GLY A 85 -17.98 15.35 9.66
N THR A 86 -17.03 16.26 9.63
CA THR A 86 -15.62 15.90 9.46
C THR A 86 -14.75 16.35 10.63
N THR A 87 -15.29 17.12 11.59
CA THR A 87 -14.50 17.65 12.72
C THR A 87 -14.23 16.59 13.78
N PRO A 88 -13.23 16.78 14.68
CA PRO A 88 -12.93 15.81 15.74
C PRO A 88 -14.16 15.44 16.59
N GLU A 89 -15.09 16.36 16.82
CA GLU A 89 -16.32 16.07 17.56
C GLU A 89 -17.23 15.06 16.85
N PHE A 90 -17.06 14.88 15.54
CA PHE A 90 -17.79 13.91 14.72
C PHE A 90 -17.01 12.62 14.54
N CYS A 91 -15.68 12.70 14.51
CA CYS A 91 -14.80 11.63 14.07
C CYS A 91 -14.09 10.90 15.20
N ASP A 92 -13.97 11.49 16.39
CA ASP A 92 -13.27 10.89 17.52
C ASP A 92 -14.06 9.68 18.08
N PRO A 93 -13.49 8.45 18.04
CA PRO A 93 -14.12 7.27 18.65
C PRO A 93 -14.40 7.45 20.14
N ASP A 94 -13.56 8.18 20.87
CA ASP A 94 -13.73 8.45 22.31
C ASP A 94 -14.85 9.47 22.57
N GLN A 95 -15.26 10.23 21.55
CA GLN A 95 -16.45 11.11 21.57
C GLN A 95 -17.69 10.45 20.99
N GLY A 96 -17.67 9.14 20.78
CA GLY A 96 -18.83 8.36 20.36
C GLY A 96 -19.12 8.45 18.86
N CYS A 97 -18.09 8.62 18.03
CA CYS A 97 -18.23 8.40 16.60
C CYS A 97 -18.75 6.97 16.32
N GLN A 98 -19.72 6.86 15.42
CA GLN A 98 -20.45 5.62 15.10
C GLN A 98 -19.86 4.98 13.83
N SER A 99 -18.91 4.06 14.02
CA SER A 99 -18.13 3.45 12.92
C SER A 99 -18.96 2.69 11.89
N ASP A 100 -20.13 2.19 12.29
CA ASP A 100 -21.04 1.47 11.41
C ASP A 100 -21.76 2.41 10.41
N TYR A 101 -21.68 3.73 10.64
CA TYR A 101 -22.42 4.76 9.90
C TYR A 101 -21.55 5.92 9.39
N GLY A 102 -20.23 5.88 9.58
CA GLY A 102 -19.27 6.86 9.04
C GLY A 102 -17.83 6.58 9.50
N PHE A 103 -16.86 7.31 8.95
CA PHE A 103 -15.44 7.04 9.18
C PHE A 103 -14.94 7.57 10.53
N CYS A 104 -14.80 6.71 11.54
CA CYS A 104 -14.27 7.11 12.84
C CYS A 104 -12.74 7.02 12.89
N GLY A 105 -12.11 7.91 13.63
CA GLY A 105 -10.65 8.04 13.76
C GLY A 105 -10.01 9.03 12.78
N ILE A 106 -10.77 9.59 11.83
CA ILE A 106 -10.29 10.63 10.92
C ILE A 106 -10.50 12.01 11.57
N SER A 107 -9.59 12.45 12.45
CA SER A 107 -9.61 13.85 12.88
C SER A 107 -9.30 14.76 11.69
N ASN A 108 -10.23 15.61 11.26
CA ASN A 108 -10.00 16.60 10.20
C ASN A 108 -8.66 17.35 10.38
N ASN A 109 -7.71 17.04 9.49
CA ASN A 109 -6.96 17.91 8.59
C ASN A 109 -6.50 19.31 9.08
N SER A 110 -6.35 19.50 10.38
CA SER A 110 -5.61 20.60 11.00
C SER A 110 -4.94 20.20 12.31
N ASP A 111 -5.34 19.07 12.92
CA ASP A 111 -4.75 18.51 14.15
C ASP A 111 -4.35 17.02 14.03
N VAL A 112 -4.27 16.44 12.83
CA VAL A 112 -3.25 15.38 12.65
C VAL A 112 -1.94 16.13 12.80
N ASN A 113 -1.21 15.86 13.88
CA ASN A 113 0.23 16.09 13.89
C ASN A 113 0.77 15.39 12.65
N ASN A 114 0.91 16.17 11.58
CA ASN A 114 1.60 15.80 10.37
C ASN A 114 3.06 15.41 10.72
N ASP A 115 3.50 15.64 11.96
CA ASP A 115 4.75 15.18 12.56
C ASP A 115 4.84 13.66 12.76
N ASN A 116 3.76 12.88 12.60
CA ASN A 116 3.80 11.43 12.82
C ASN A 116 4.34 10.62 11.64
N VAL A 117 4.35 11.16 10.41
CA VAL A 117 5.02 10.53 9.27
C VAL A 117 6.47 10.99 9.22
N GLN A 118 7.39 10.09 9.58
CA GLN A 118 8.81 10.33 9.43
C GLN A 118 9.18 10.31 7.95
N VAL A 119 9.73 11.41 7.45
CA VAL A 119 10.34 11.45 6.12
C VAL A 119 11.81 11.06 6.24
N ILE A 120 12.20 10.03 5.50
CA ILE A 120 13.55 9.47 5.44
C ILE A 120 14.14 9.92 4.09
N TYR A 121 15.11 10.83 4.15
CA TYR A 121 15.78 11.36 2.97
C TYR A 121 17.05 10.58 2.60
N THR A 122 17.72 10.01 3.61
CA THR A 122 18.98 9.29 3.46
C THR A 122 19.17 8.34 4.64
N CYS A 123 20.15 7.43 4.54
CA CYS A 123 20.54 6.55 5.64
C CYS A 123 21.15 7.34 6.80
N GLN A 124 20.95 6.86 8.04
CA GLN A 124 21.50 7.51 9.24
C GLN A 124 22.72 6.78 9.79
N SER A 125 22.87 5.50 9.47
CA SER A 125 24.01 4.69 9.90
C SER A 125 25.26 5.06 9.08
N PRO A 126 26.42 5.31 9.70
CA PRO A 126 27.63 5.64 8.97
C PRO A 126 28.06 4.54 7.99
N ASN A 127 28.56 4.94 6.82
CA ASN A 127 29.05 4.04 5.76
C ASN A 127 28.01 2.99 5.33
N THR A 128 26.71 3.30 5.36
CA THR A 128 25.67 2.41 4.85
C THR A 128 25.03 2.94 3.58
N LEU A 129 24.71 2.06 2.65
CA LEU A 129 23.99 2.40 1.42
C LEU A 129 22.78 1.48 1.29
N ALA A 130 21.60 2.05 1.06
CA ALA A 130 20.39 1.29 0.77
C ALA A 130 20.09 1.33 -0.72
N LEU A 131 20.26 0.19 -1.38
CA LEU A 131 19.78 0.00 -2.76
C LEU A 131 18.26 -0.17 -2.73
N THR A 132 17.56 0.71 -3.43
CA THR A 132 16.11 0.69 -3.50
C THR A 132 15.64 0.55 -4.94
N PHE A 133 14.58 -0.23 -5.16
CA PHE A 133 14.08 -0.55 -6.49
C PHE A 133 12.58 -0.27 -6.57
N ASP A 134 12.20 0.61 -7.50
CA ASP A 134 10.83 1.04 -7.71
C ASP A 134 10.21 0.34 -8.94
N ASP A 135 8.88 0.32 -8.96
CA ASP A 135 8.01 -0.05 -10.08
C ASP A 135 7.88 -1.54 -10.45
N GLY A 136 8.66 -2.39 -9.79
CA GLY A 136 8.54 -3.84 -9.92
C GLY A 136 7.47 -4.46 -9.02
N PRO A 137 7.53 -5.80 -8.88
CA PRO A 137 8.45 -6.72 -9.56
C PRO A 137 8.20 -6.88 -11.07
N ARG A 138 9.15 -7.52 -11.77
CA ARG A 138 9.05 -8.04 -13.14
C ARG A 138 9.69 -9.43 -13.22
N SER A 139 9.63 -10.09 -14.38
CA SER A 139 10.19 -11.44 -14.53
C SER A 139 11.69 -11.51 -14.27
N TRP A 140 12.44 -10.45 -14.58
CA TRP A 140 13.89 -10.34 -14.33
C TRP A 140 14.23 -9.91 -12.90
N THR A 141 13.26 -9.55 -12.05
CA THR A 141 13.52 -9.27 -10.63
C THR A 141 14.10 -10.50 -9.93
N ASN A 142 13.81 -11.73 -10.39
CA ASN A 142 14.48 -12.92 -9.87
C ASN A 142 16.01 -12.90 -10.07
N ASP A 143 16.48 -12.40 -11.22
CA ASP A 143 17.92 -12.30 -11.49
C ASP A 143 18.59 -11.25 -10.59
N LEU A 144 17.85 -10.21 -10.19
CA LEU A 144 18.30 -9.25 -9.19
C LEU A 144 18.37 -9.89 -7.79
N LEU A 145 17.32 -10.62 -7.39
CA LEU A 145 17.30 -11.35 -6.11
C LEU A 145 18.44 -12.37 -6.01
N ASP A 146 18.76 -13.08 -7.09
CA ASP A 146 19.91 -14.01 -7.15
C ASP A 146 21.22 -13.27 -6.84
N LYS A 147 21.47 -12.11 -7.46
CA LYS A 147 22.68 -11.31 -7.21
C LYS A 147 22.75 -10.77 -5.78
N LEU A 148 21.61 -10.32 -5.24
CA LEU A 148 21.53 -9.87 -3.86
C LEU A 148 21.84 -11.02 -2.88
N ASP A 149 21.25 -12.19 -3.09
CA ASP A 149 21.47 -13.39 -2.28
C ASP A 149 22.93 -13.87 -2.37
N GLU A 150 23.52 -13.91 -3.57
CA GLU A 150 24.92 -14.29 -3.80
C GLU A 150 25.92 -13.40 -3.06
N ASN A 151 25.59 -12.12 -2.90
CA ASN A 151 26.42 -11.13 -2.20
C ASN A 151 26.01 -10.94 -0.72
N GLY A 152 24.98 -11.64 -0.24
CA GLY A 152 24.48 -11.49 1.12
C GLY A 152 23.89 -10.11 1.42
N VAL A 153 23.41 -9.40 0.40
CA VAL A 153 22.88 -8.04 0.46
C VAL A 153 21.37 -8.05 0.67
N LYS A 154 20.85 -7.08 1.43
CA LYS A 154 19.41 -6.81 1.52
C LYS A 154 19.08 -5.46 0.92
N ALA A 155 18.14 -5.43 -0.01
CA ALA A 155 17.60 -4.24 -0.66
C ALA A 155 16.18 -3.89 -0.18
N THR A 156 15.65 -2.77 -0.67
CA THR A 156 14.26 -2.34 -0.46
C THR A 156 13.53 -2.27 -1.80
N PHE A 157 12.31 -2.81 -1.89
CA PHE A 157 11.50 -2.81 -3.10
C PHE A 157 10.22 -2.00 -2.88
N PHE A 158 10.02 -0.93 -3.64
CA PHE A 158 8.80 -0.12 -3.64
C PHE A 158 7.90 -0.60 -4.78
N VAL A 159 6.87 -1.36 -4.40
CA VAL A 159 6.08 -2.17 -5.34
C VAL A 159 4.79 -1.45 -5.72
N ASN A 160 4.42 -1.52 -7.00
CA ASN A 160 3.08 -1.10 -7.44
C ASN A 160 2.09 -2.28 -7.48
N GLY A 161 0.80 -1.94 -7.62
CA GLY A 161 -0.28 -2.90 -7.81
C GLY A 161 -0.62 -3.20 -9.28
N HIS A 162 -1.11 -2.19 -10.00
CA HIS A 162 -1.42 -2.25 -11.43
C HIS A 162 -0.88 -0.98 -12.10
N ASN A 163 0.30 -1.07 -12.69
CA ASN A 163 1.03 0.03 -13.34
C ASN A 163 1.00 -0.16 -14.87
N ALA A 164 1.68 0.72 -15.59
CA ALA A 164 1.94 0.67 -17.02
C ALA A 164 2.31 -0.72 -17.56
N ASP A 165 2.19 -0.88 -18.88
CA ASP A 165 2.67 -2.08 -19.60
C ASP A 165 1.92 -3.37 -19.24
N ALA A 166 0.64 -3.26 -18.84
CA ALA A 166 -0.21 -4.36 -18.39
C ALA A 166 0.37 -5.13 -17.17
N TYR A 167 1.17 -4.46 -16.33
CA TYR A 167 1.71 -5.03 -15.11
C TYR A 167 0.62 -5.27 -14.07
N CYS A 168 0.52 -6.48 -13.52
CA CYS A 168 -0.34 -6.80 -12.39
C CYS A 168 0.48 -7.51 -11.30
N ILE A 169 0.48 -6.98 -10.08
CA ILE A 169 1.24 -7.50 -8.94
C ILE A 169 1.00 -8.99 -8.68
N TYR A 170 -0.23 -9.46 -8.88
CA TYR A 170 -0.61 -10.86 -8.65
C TYR A 170 0.10 -11.84 -9.59
N ASP A 171 0.56 -11.40 -10.76
CA ASP A 171 1.32 -12.24 -11.69
C ASP A 171 2.76 -12.49 -11.23
N PHE A 172 3.23 -11.69 -10.26
CA PHE A 172 4.58 -11.74 -9.71
C PHE A 172 4.58 -12.06 -8.21
N ALA A 173 3.47 -12.57 -7.68
CA ALA A 173 3.30 -12.85 -6.26
C ALA A 173 4.39 -13.78 -5.69
N GLU A 174 4.82 -14.80 -6.45
CA GLU A 174 5.90 -15.70 -6.02
C GLU A 174 7.25 -14.98 -5.90
N ILE A 175 7.53 -14.02 -6.78
CA ILE A 175 8.75 -13.20 -6.72
C ILE A 175 8.69 -12.28 -5.49
N LEU A 176 7.52 -11.70 -5.23
CA LEU A 176 7.31 -10.84 -4.06
C LEU A 176 7.45 -11.61 -2.74
N GLN A 177 6.87 -12.81 -2.68
CA GLN A 177 7.02 -13.73 -1.54
C GLN A 177 8.47 -14.18 -1.35
N ARG A 178 9.20 -14.44 -2.44
CA ARG A 178 10.64 -14.71 -2.40
C ARG A 178 11.40 -13.53 -1.82
N ALA A 179 11.17 -12.32 -2.34
CA ALA A 179 11.86 -11.13 -1.88
C ALA A 179 11.65 -10.89 -0.37
N TYR A 180 10.40 -11.02 0.09
CA TYR A 180 10.04 -10.96 1.51
C TYR A 180 10.76 -12.04 2.34
N SER A 181 10.73 -13.30 1.88
CA SER A 181 11.35 -14.45 2.58
C SER A 181 12.87 -14.35 2.65
N SER A 182 13.49 -13.73 1.64
CA SER A 182 14.92 -13.43 1.61
C SER A 182 15.29 -12.28 2.54
N GLY A 183 14.34 -11.65 3.24
CA GLY A 183 14.60 -10.59 4.23
C GLY A 183 14.82 -9.21 3.61
N HIS A 184 14.36 -8.99 2.38
CA HIS A 184 14.28 -7.65 1.81
C HIS A 184 13.11 -6.87 2.40
N LEU A 185 13.23 -5.55 2.43
CA LEU A 185 12.11 -4.69 2.79
C LEU A 185 11.20 -4.54 1.56
N ILE A 186 9.95 -4.95 1.71
CA ILE A 186 8.86 -4.67 0.75
C ILE A 186 8.11 -3.44 1.23
N ALA A 187 8.02 -2.43 0.38
CA ALA A 187 7.43 -1.14 0.66
C ALA A 187 6.40 -0.76 -0.43
N HIS A 188 5.55 0.20 -0.08
CA HIS A 188 4.40 0.60 -0.89
C HIS A 188 4.75 1.71 -1.87
N HIS A 189 4.29 1.58 -3.12
CA HIS A 189 4.52 2.57 -4.18
C HIS A 189 3.25 2.92 -4.96
N THR A 190 2.10 2.90 -4.30
CA THR A 190 0.76 3.14 -4.91
C THR A 190 0.31 2.06 -5.90
N TRP A 191 -0.99 2.00 -6.13
CA TRP A 191 -1.57 1.02 -7.05
C TRP A 191 -1.14 1.27 -8.51
N SER A 192 -1.41 2.46 -9.05
CA SER A 192 -1.23 2.79 -10.47
C SER A 192 -0.21 3.89 -10.77
N HIS A 193 0.61 4.26 -9.78
CA HIS A 193 1.72 5.20 -9.92
C HIS A 193 1.31 6.63 -10.42
N PRO A 194 0.25 7.27 -9.88
CA PRO A 194 -0.11 8.63 -10.28
C PRO A 194 0.75 9.70 -9.58
N TYR A 195 0.79 10.90 -10.16
CA TYR A 195 1.21 12.10 -9.42
C TYR A 195 0.19 12.41 -8.33
N LEU A 196 0.53 12.11 -7.08
CA LEU A 196 -0.40 12.17 -5.94
C LEU A 196 -0.98 13.55 -5.67
N THR A 197 -0.27 14.63 -6.01
CA THR A 197 -0.80 16.01 -5.90
C THR A 197 -1.73 16.39 -7.04
N GLY A 198 -1.75 15.60 -8.12
CA GLY A 198 -2.59 15.79 -9.29
C GLY A 198 -3.94 15.07 -9.22
N VAL A 199 -4.14 14.22 -8.21
CA VAL A 199 -5.37 13.42 -8.04
C VAL A 199 -6.15 13.85 -6.79
N SER A 200 -7.40 13.39 -6.68
CA SER A 200 -8.25 13.70 -5.53
C SER A 200 -7.79 13.01 -4.23
N ALA A 201 -8.23 13.49 -3.08
CA ALA A 201 -7.94 12.82 -1.80
C ALA A 201 -8.48 11.38 -1.75
N ASP A 202 -9.66 11.16 -2.32
CA ASP A 202 -10.28 9.83 -2.41
C ASP A 202 -9.46 8.92 -3.33
N GLU A 203 -8.89 9.47 -4.40
CA GLU A 203 -7.96 8.74 -5.27
C GLU A 203 -6.67 8.38 -4.55
N VAL A 204 -6.07 9.29 -3.78
CA VAL A 204 -4.90 8.97 -2.94
C VAL A 204 -5.19 7.82 -1.97
N ASN A 205 -6.37 7.80 -1.35
CA ASN A 205 -6.78 6.69 -0.49
C ASN A 205 -6.93 5.39 -1.27
N TYR A 206 -7.62 5.43 -2.42
CA TYR A 206 -7.78 4.27 -3.30
C TYR A 206 -6.43 3.66 -3.70
N GLN A 207 -5.48 4.50 -4.10
CA GLN A 207 -4.12 4.11 -4.47
C GLN A 207 -3.38 3.36 -3.35
N ILE A 208 -3.65 3.73 -2.10
CA ILE A 208 -3.00 3.12 -0.93
C ILE A 208 -3.73 1.85 -0.50
N GLU A 209 -5.04 1.92 -0.30
CA GLU A 209 -5.87 0.82 0.18
C GLU A 209 -5.87 -0.36 -0.78
N PHE A 210 -5.96 -0.12 -2.08
CA PHE A 210 -6.09 -1.20 -3.05
C PHE A 210 -4.79 -2.02 -3.18
N LEU A 211 -3.64 -1.37 -3.08
CA LEU A 211 -2.35 -2.07 -3.00
C LEU A 211 -2.17 -2.75 -1.62
N ASN A 212 -2.68 -2.18 -0.53
CA ASN A 212 -2.70 -2.88 0.76
C ASN A 212 -3.48 -4.19 0.68
N GLU A 213 -4.63 -4.23 0.03
CA GLU A 213 -5.38 -5.48 -0.17
C GLU A 213 -4.59 -6.53 -0.96
N ALA A 214 -3.83 -6.13 -1.98
CA ALA A 214 -2.93 -7.03 -2.68
C ALA A 214 -1.80 -7.55 -1.78
N PHE A 215 -1.18 -6.69 -0.96
CA PHE A 215 -0.16 -7.12 0.00
C PHE A 215 -0.72 -8.09 1.04
N LYS A 216 -1.92 -7.84 1.59
CA LYS A 216 -2.61 -8.76 2.50
C LYS A 216 -2.80 -10.13 1.87
N LYS A 217 -3.27 -10.17 0.62
CA LYS A 217 -3.46 -11.42 -0.13
C LYS A 217 -2.14 -12.14 -0.38
N ILE A 218 -1.11 -11.44 -0.84
CA ILE A 218 0.15 -12.07 -1.27
C ILE A 218 1.05 -12.43 -0.09
N LEU A 219 1.25 -11.49 0.84
CA LEU A 219 2.24 -11.59 1.91
C LEU A 219 1.62 -11.82 3.29
N GLY A 220 0.33 -11.53 3.47
CA GLY A 220 -0.32 -11.59 4.78
C GLY A 220 0.05 -10.43 5.71
N VAL A 221 0.68 -9.40 5.17
CA VAL A 221 1.11 -8.19 5.89
C VAL A 221 0.99 -6.98 4.98
N THR A 222 0.95 -5.78 5.54
CA THR A 222 0.97 -4.51 4.81
C THR A 222 2.19 -3.67 5.22
N PRO A 223 2.90 -3.02 4.28
CA PRO A 223 4.08 -2.22 4.61
C PRO A 223 3.75 -0.99 5.44
N ARG A 224 4.67 -0.59 6.33
CA ARG A 224 4.66 0.73 7.01
C ARG A 224 5.50 1.78 6.28
N TYR A 225 6.26 1.34 5.28
CA TYR A 225 7.13 2.15 4.43
C TYR A 225 6.45 2.46 3.09
N PHE A 226 6.53 3.71 2.69
CA PHE A 226 5.90 4.25 1.49
C PHE A 226 6.87 5.17 0.76
N ARG A 227 6.94 5.07 -0.57
CA ARG A 227 7.58 6.09 -1.42
C ARG A 227 6.51 6.67 -2.34
N PRO A 228 6.31 7.99 -2.37
CA PRO A 228 5.41 8.59 -3.34
C PRO A 228 6.00 8.49 -4.75
N PRO A 229 5.20 8.09 -5.77
CA PRO A 229 5.56 8.24 -7.18
C PRO A 229 6.15 9.62 -7.47
N TYR A 230 7.26 9.67 -8.21
CA TYR A 230 7.96 10.91 -8.58
C TYR A 230 8.47 11.78 -7.41
N GLY A 231 8.45 11.26 -6.17
CA GLY A 231 8.69 12.09 -4.98
C GLY A 231 7.57 13.09 -4.70
N ASP A 232 6.40 12.93 -5.35
CA ASP A 232 5.34 13.93 -5.35
C ASP A 232 4.45 13.84 -4.10
N GLY A 233 4.23 14.98 -3.45
CA GLY A 233 3.31 15.06 -2.30
C GLY A 233 3.94 14.72 -0.94
N VAL A 234 5.26 14.82 -0.79
CA VAL A 234 5.95 14.61 0.51
C VAL A 234 5.34 15.42 1.66
N ASN A 235 4.96 16.66 1.38
CA ASN A 235 4.33 17.57 2.35
C ASN A 235 2.81 17.72 2.14
N ASN A 236 2.21 16.90 1.26
CA ASN A 236 0.78 16.99 0.96
C ASN A 236 -0.02 16.34 2.10
N ALA A 237 -0.98 17.10 2.66
CA ALA A 237 -1.77 16.63 3.80
C ALA A 237 -2.64 15.42 3.47
N ASN A 238 -3.15 15.28 2.24
CA ASN A 238 -3.95 14.14 1.84
C ASN A 238 -3.08 12.87 1.79
N VAL A 239 -1.88 12.95 1.19
CA VAL A 239 -0.92 11.83 1.14
C VAL A 239 -0.55 11.37 2.54
N ARG A 240 -0.16 12.30 3.41
CA ARG A 240 0.29 11.96 4.77
C ARG A 240 -0.86 11.45 5.64
N SER A 241 -2.07 11.98 5.47
CA SER A 241 -3.26 11.47 6.17
C SER A 241 -3.63 10.05 5.71
N ALA A 242 -3.58 9.80 4.39
CA ALA A 242 -3.86 8.49 3.82
C ALA A 242 -2.86 7.43 4.28
N MET A 243 -1.58 7.78 4.37
CA MET A 243 -0.55 6.93 4.97
C MET A 243 -0.88 6.56 6.42
N VAL A 244 -1.14 7.56 7.28
CA VAL A 244 -1.44 7.32 8.70
C VAL A 244 -2.70 6.47 8.87
N ALA A 245 -3.75 6.74 8.08
CA ALA A 245 -5.00 5.96 8.09
C ALA A 245 -4.77 4.48 7.72
N ASN A 246 -3.75 4.22 6.91
CA ASN A 246 -3.35 2.88 6.47
C ASN A 246 -2.20 2.28 7.29
N GLY A 247 -1.91 2.84 8.47
CA GLY A 247 -0.88 2.32 9.37
C GLY A 247 0.55 2.52 8.87
N MET A 248 0.77 3.45 7.94
CA MET A 248 2.10 3.82 7.43
C MET A 248 2.60 5.09 8.09
N ASP A 249 3.84 5.05 8.60
CA ASP A 249 4.47 6.18 9.29
C ASP A 249 5.87 6.49 8.77
N LYS A 250 6.36 5.77 7.76
CA LYS A 250 7.68 5.97 7.14
C LYS A 250 7.53 6.33 5.67
N MET A 251 7.80 7.59 5.34
CA MET A 251 7.89 8.05 3.95
C MET A 251 9.35 8.08 3.53
N VAL A 252 9.70 7.45 2.41
CA VAL A 252 11.07 7.33 1.93
C VAL A 252 11.24 8.11 0.64
N ILE A 253 12.26 8.97 0.60
CA ILE A 253 12.79 9.62 -0.59
C ILE A 253 14.22 9.12 -0.80
N TRP A 254 14.96 9.68 -1.73
CA TRP A 254 16.33 9.32 -2.07
C TRP A 254 17.21 10.57 -2.10
N ASP A 255 18.52 10.36 -1.95
CA ASP A 255 19.55 11.38 -2.11
C ASP A 255 20.52 11.06 -3.25
N VAL A 256 20.48 9.84 -3.79
CA VAL A 256 21.22 9.42 -4.99
C VAL A 256 20.25 8.88 -6.03
N ASP A 257 20.29 9.44 -7.24
CA ASP A 257 19.47 9.03 -8.40
C ASP A 257 20.38 8.53 -9.52
N THR A 258 20.27 7.24 -9.84
CA THR A 258 21.09 6.60 -10.88
C THR A 258 20.65 6.95 -12.29
N GLN A 259 19.51 7.63 -12.44
CA GLN A 259 18.91 8.01 -13.72
C GLN A 259 18.60 6.81 -14.63
N ASP A 260 18.52 5.61 -14.08
CA ASP A 260 18.31 4.36 -14.83
C ASP A 260 16.96 4.30 -15.57
N SER A 261 15.96 5.06 -15.09
CA SER A 261 14.65 5.21 -15.73
C SER A 261 14.55 6.35 -16.75
N ILE A 262 15.58 7.21 -16.89
CA ILE A 262 15.57 8.34 -17.83
C ILE A 262 15.73 7.82 -19.27
N GLU A 263 14.80 8.21 -20.15
CA GLU A 263 14.84 7.83 -21.56
C GLU A 263 16.17 8.26 -22.23
N GLY A 264 16.87 7.28 -22.80
CA GLY A 264 18.13 7.49 -23.51
C GLY A 264 19.38 7.43 -22.62
N VAL A 265 19.24 7.31 -21.30
CA VAL A 265 20.36 6.98 -20.41
C VAL A 265 20.71 5.50 -20.56
N THR A 266 21.98 5.20 -20.75
CA THR A 266 22.51 3.83 -20.84
C THR A 266 23.01 3.37 -19.49
N GLU A 267 23.02 2.06 -19.28
CA GLU A 267 23.48 1.47 -18.02
C GLU A 267 24.89 1.94 -17.59
N PRO A 268 25.91 2.06 -18.48
CA PRO A 268 27.21 2.59 -18.07
C PRO A 268 27.19 4.07 -17.67
N GLN A 269 26.19 4.85 -18.12
CA GLN A 269 26.00 6.22 -17.65
C GLN A 269 25.37 6.25 -16.25
N SER A 270 24.50 5.30 -15.94
CA SER A 270 23.98 5.09 -14.58
C SER A 270 25.08 4.62 -13.63
N GLU A 271 25.96 3.71 -14.05
CA GLU A 271 27.16 3.31 -13.28
C GLU A 271 28.05 4.53 -12.94
N ALA A 272 28.29 5.40 -13.92
CA ALA A 272 29.08 6.62 -13.74
C ALA A 272 28.39 7.61 -12.78
N THR A 273 27.07 7.80 -12.93
CA THR A 273 26.27 8.67 -12.05
C THR A 273 26.31 8.16 -10.61
N PHE A 274 26.07 6.86 -10.40
CA PHE A 274 26.18 6.23 -9.09
C PHE A 274 27.57 6.41 -8.46
N SER A 275 28.63 6.19 -9.25
CA SER A 275 30.01 6.34 -8.78
C SER A 275 30.34 7.78 -8.36
N ASP A 276 29.85 8.76 -9.11
CA ASP A 276 30.08 10.18 -8.84
C ASP A 276 29.30 10.65 -7.61
N GLU A 277 28.02 10.31 -7.50
CA GLU A 277 27.12 10.73 -6.41
C GLU A 277 27.47 10.05 -5.07
N THR A 278 28.06 8.85 -5.08
CA THR A 278 28.46 8.13 -3.84
C THR A 278 29.91 8.35 -3.43
N SER A 279 30.64 9.24 -4.13
CA SER A 279 32.08 9.48 -3.94
C SER A 279 32.44 10.20 -2.63
N ASP A 280 31.46 10.82 -1.96
CA ASP A 280 31.64 11.55 -0.71
C ASP A 280 31.76 10.64 0.54
N GLN A 281 31.57 9.33 0.34
CA GLN A 281 31.59 8.29 1.38
C GLN A 281 30.54 8.54 2.49
N GLN A 282 29.45 9.25 2.20
CA GLN A 282 28.33 9.46 3.11
C GLN A 282 27.29 8.34 2.97
N PRO A 283 26.45 8.10 3.99
CA PRO A 283 25.35 7.17 3.86
C PRO A 283 24.34 7.65 2.81
N HIS A 284 23.75 6.72 2.05
CA HIS A 284 22.83 7.06 0.95
C HIS A 284 21.65 6.10 0.83
N ILE A 285 20.53 6.63 0.34
CA ILE A 285 19.42 5.87 -0.22
C ILE A 285 19.42 6.10 -1.73
N VAL A 286 19.67 5.02 -2.47
CA VAL A 286 19.82 5.04 -3.92
C VAL A 286 18.51 4.61 -4.56
N ILE A 287 17.96 5.44 -5.45
CA ILE A 287 16.81 5.06 -6.28
C ILE A 287 17.28 4.38 -7.56
N ASN A 288 16.69 3.21 -7.82
CA ASN A 288 16.77 2.43 -9.05
C ASN A 288 15.36 1.92 -9.37
N HIS A 289 15.17 1.30 -10.54
CA HIS A 289 13.88 0.78 -10.96
C HIS A 289 14.01 -0.66 -11.44
N ASP A 290 13.49 -1.64 -10.70
CA ASP A 290 13.54 -3.05 -11.12
C ASP A 290 12.52 -3.38 -12.23
N ARG A 291 11.71 -2.40 -12.66
CA ARG A 291 11.03 -2.48 -13.97
C ARG A 291 11.97 -2.36 -15.17
N ILE A 292 13.23 -1.98 -14.96
CA ILE A 292 14.24 -1.84 -16.03
C ILE A 292 15.13 -3.08 -16.02
N GLN A 293 15.11 -3.84 -17.12
CA GLN A 293 15.83 -5.12 -17.21
C GLN A 293 17.35 -4.94 -17.02
N THR A 294 17.95 -3.92 -17.63
CA THR A 294 19.40 -3.65 -17.49
C THR A 294 19.79 -3.27 -16.06
N THR A 295 18.90 -2.63 -15.30
CA THR A 295 19.12 -2.34 -13.88
C THR A 295 19.29 -3.63 -13.08
N CYS A 296 18.41 -4.61 -13.31
CA CYS A 296 18.44 -5.91 -12.63
C CYS A 296 19.58 -6.83 -13.10
N GLU A 297 19.90 -6.79 -14.38
CA GLU A 297 20.90 -7.68 -14.98
C GLU A 297 22.34 -7.18 -14.84
N GLN A 298 22.55 -5.86 -14.85
CA GLN A 298 23.89 -5.25 -14.95
C GLN A 298 24.13 -4.23 -13.83
N LEU A 299 23.36 -3.14 -13.75
CA LEU A 299 23.65 -2.02 -12.85
C LEU A 299 23.77 -2.46 -11.39
N ALA A 300 22.80 -3.25 -10.89
CA ALA A 300 22.83 -3.69 -9.50
C ALA A 300 24.10 -4.50 -9.13
N ALA A 301 24.66 -5.27 -10.08
CA ALA A 301 25.92 -5.99 -9.84
C ALA A 301 27.09 -5.03 -9.67
N PHE A 302 27.14 -3.99 -10.52
CA PHE A 302 28.12 -2.92 -10.42
C PHE A 302 27.99 -2.16 -9.10
N GLU A 303 26.78 -1.71 -8.75
CA GLU A 303 26.52 -0.96 -7.51
C GLU A 303 26.94 -1.74 -6.27
N ILE A 304 26.63 -3.03 -6.21
CA ILE A 304 27.03 -3.90 -5.10
C ILE A 304 28.56 -3.96 -4.99
N SER A 305 29.25 -4.24 -6.11
CA SER A 305 30.72 -4.31 -6.13
C SER A 305 31.35 -2.97 -5.75
N HIS A 306 30.87 -1.89 -6.33
CA HIS A 306 31.37 -0.54 -6.09
C HIS A 306 31.17 -0.10 -4.63
N ALA A 307 30.00 -0.40 -4.05
CA ALA A 307 29.71 -0.11 -2.66
C ALA A 307 30.71 -0.81 -1.73
N PHE A 308 30.95 -2.11 -1.93
CA PHE A 308 31.92 -2.86 -1.13
C PHE A 308 33.36 -2.38 -1.31
N ASP A 309 33.78 -2.09 -2.55
CA ASP A 309 35.12 -1.58 -2.84
C ASP A 309 35.38 -0.21 -2.18
N ASN A 310 34.32 0.57 -1.94
CA ASN A 310 34.38 1.86 -1.26
C ASN A 310 34.05 1.78 0.25
N GLY A 311 33.91 0.57 0.81
CA GLY A 311 33.76 0.36 2.24
C GLY A 311 32.35 0.57 2.79
N TYR A 312 31.34 0.62 1.92
CA TYR A 312 29.94 0.66 2.34
C TYR A 312 29.46 -0.71 2.86
N GLN A 313 28.52 -0.66 3.79
CA GLN A 313 27.65 -1.77 4.15
C GLN A 313 26.30 -1.59 3.47
N LEU A 314 25.83 -2.62 2.78
CA LEU A 314 24.53 -2.58 2.11
C LEU A 314 23.46 -3.13 3.04
N ASP A 315 22.37 -2.38 3.23
CA ASP A 315 21.24 -2.75 4.08
C ASP A 315 19.93 -2.23 3.48
N THR A 316 18.81 -2.69 4.02
CA THR A 316 17.49 -2.12 3.76
C THR A 316 17.42 -0.67 4.22
N VAL A 317 16.45 0.09 3.71
CA VAL A 317 16.18 1.46 4.20
C VAL A 317 15.89 1.45 5.70
N ALA A 318 15.17 0.46 6.20
CA ALA A 318 14.89 0.32 7.62
C ALA A 318 16.17 0.08 8.44
N GLY A 319 16.97 -0.92 8.05
CA GLY A 319 18.22 -1.27 8.73
C GLY A 319 19.23 -0.13 8.75
N CYS A 320 19.44 0.56 7.62
CA CYS A 320 20.35 1.70 7.56
C CYS A 320 19.86 2.93 8.37
N ASN A 321 18.58 2.95 8.77
CA ASN A 321 17.96 3.95 9.64
C ASN A 321 17.76 3.46 11.08
N GLY A 322 18.40 2.34 11.47
CA GLY A 322 18.41 1.83 12.85
C GLY A 322 17.22 0.94 13.22
N ASP A 323 16.39 0.56 12.26
CA ASP A 323 15.29 -0.39 12.46
C ASP A 323 15.64 -1.77 11.88
N GLY A 324 16.43 -2.53 12.65
CA GLY A 324 16.84 -3.88 12.28
C GLY A 324 15.84 -4.98 12.65
N ASP A 325 14.70 -4.65 13.25
CA ASP A 325 13.65 -5.62 13.59
C ASP A 325 12.56 -5.59 12.53
N SER A 326 12.55 -6.61 11.67
CA SER A 326 11.61 -6.69 10.54
C SER A 326 10.13 -6.75 10.94
N SER A 327 9.82 -7.02 12.22
CA SER A 327 8.44 -6.92 12.71
C SER A 327 7.93 -5.48 12.77
N ASN A 328 8.81 -4.49 12.84
CA ASN A 328 8.45 -3.07 12.83
C ASN A 328 8.14 -2.55 11.42
N TRP A 329 8.54 -3.27 10.37
CA TRP A 329 8.40 -2.82 8.98
C TRP A 329 6.99 -2.97 8.43
N TYR A 330 6.16 -3.78 9.10
CA TYR A 330 4.87 -4.22 8.60
C TYR A 330 3.78 -4.15 9.66
N ASN A 331 2.55 -3.91 9.22
CA ASN A 331 1.37 -4.27 9.99
C ASN A 331 1.04 -5.75 9.70
N ILE A 332 0.79 -6.52 10.75
CA ILE A 332 0.46 -7.94 10.61
C ILE A 332 -1.03 -8.07 10.33
N ASP A 333 -1.37 -8.62 9.18
CA ASP A 333 -2.75 -8.93 8.79
C ASP A 333 -3.04 -10.41 9.07
N THR A 334 -2.96 -11.29 8.06
CA THR A 334 -3.08 -12.74 8.27
C THR A 334 -1.80 -13.36 8.85
N GLY A 335 -0.65 -12.70 8.63
CA GLY A 335 0.68 -13.18 9.04
C GLY A 335 1.22 -14.35 8.21
N SER A 336 0.57 -14.70 7.10
CA SER A 336 0.97 -15.82 6.24
C SER A 336 0.72 -15.52 4.77
N PHE A 337 1.59 -16.05 3.90
CA PHE A 337 1.43 -15.98 2.46
C PHE A 337 0.09 -16.57 2.00
N GLY A 338 -0.63 -15.84 1.16
CA GLY A 338 -1.79 -16.38 0.49
C GLY A 338 -1.41 -17.25 -0.71
N MET A 339 -2.37 -18.08 -1.12
CA MET A 339 -2.31 -18.83 -2.36
C MET A 339 -3.17 -18.13 -3.39
N ARG A 340 -2.70 -18.08 -4.64
CA ARG A 340 -3.44 -17.45 -5.72
C ARG A 340 -4.81 -18.13 -5.90
N ASP A 341 -5.84 -17.31 -5.97
CA ASP A 341 -7.21 -17.70 -6.28
C ASP A 341 -7.79 -16.81 -7.39
N GLU A 342 -9.09 -16.99 -7.69
CA GLU A 342 -9.77 -16.24 -8.74
C GLU A 342 -9.97 -14.74 -8.45
N THR A 343 -9.75 -14.29 -7.22
CA THR A 343 -9.86 -12.87 -6.82
C THR A 343 -8.56 -12.09 -7.02
N TRP A 344 -7.48 -12.76 -7.43
CA TRP A 344 -6.17 -12.17 -7.69
C TRP A 344 -6.10 -11.64 -9.13
N THR A 345 -6.84 -10.57 -9.37
CA THR A 345 -7.02 -9.95 -10.68
C THR A 345 -6.72 -8.47 -10.63
N CYS A 346 -6.13 -7.95 -11.71
CA CYS A 346 -6.11 -6.52 -12.00
C CYS A 346 -7.00 -6.28 -13.23
N ASN A 347 -8.05 -5.50 -13.06
CA ASN A 347 -8.96 -5.14 -14.15
C ASN A 347 -8.60 -3.77 -14.72
N SER A 348 -8.98 -3.51 -15.96
CA SER A 348 -8.77 -2.20 -16.59
C SER A 348 -9.45 -1.06 -15.83
N ASP A 349 -10.57 -1.35 -15.17
CA ASP A 349 -11.30 -0.38 -14.36
C ASP A 349 -10.52 -0.01 -13.09
N ASP A 350 -9.58 -0.86 -12.66
CA ASP A 350 -8.74 -0.60 -11.49
C ASP A 350 -7.60 0.38 -11.79
N MET A 351 -7.39 0.75 -13.05
CA MET A 351 -6.43 1.76 -13.53
C MET A 351 -7.01 3.18 -13.39
N HIS A 352 -7.42 3.54 -12.17
CA HIS A 352 -7.89 4.90 -11.88
C HIS A 352 -6.75 5.92 -12.05
N GLU A 353 -7.06 7.01 -12.76
CA GLU A 353 -6.24 8.21 -13.00
C GLU A 353 -4.73 7.98 -13.30
N SER A 354 -4.37 6.84 -13.90
CA SER A 354 -2.97 6.43 -14.05
C SER A 354 -2.19 7.24 -15.11
N TYR A 355 -2.84 8.15 -15.84
CA TYR A 355 -2.23 8.97 -16.88
C TYR A 355 -3.03 10.24 -17.10
N ASN A 356 -2.86 11.25 -16.25
CA ASN A 356 -3.10 12.61 -16.70
C ASN A 356 -1.84 13.09 -17.40
N THR A 357 -1.87 13.01 -18.73
CA THR A 357 -0.83 13.46 -19.65
C THR A 357 -0.32 14.86 -19.27
N SER A 358 0.93 14.98 -18.82
CA SER A 358 1.67 16.24 -18.98
C SER A 358 2.46 16.15 -20.29
N PRO A 359 2.42 17.18 -21.16
CA PRO A 359 3.03 17.11 -22.48
C PRO A 359 4.55 17.22 -22.38
N GLN A 360 5.23 16.36 -23.15
CA GLN A 360 6.57 16.50 -23.76
C GLN A 360 7.68 17.18 -22.96
#